data_AF-A0A212J8U4-F1
#
_entry.id   AF-A0A212J8U4-F1
#
_cell.length_a   1.000
_cell.length_b   1.000
_cell.length_c   1.000
_cell.angle_alpha   90.00
_cell.angle_beta   90.00
_cell.angle_gamma   90.00
#
_symmetry.space_group_name_H-M   'P 1'
#
loop_
_entity.id
_entity.type
_entity.pdbx_description
1 polymer ?
#
loop_
_entity_poly.entity_id
_entity_poly.type
_entity_poly.pdbx_seq_one_letter_code
_entity_poly.pdbx_strand_id
1 'polypeptide(L)'
;MRRKASDRIFLILLVGLLVLRFPVLLIPHYGLLPISKETALMFFENGTYLLTAIMVLLKRDALADYHIDRFALVLLTLAPIGLCLSEYLLRGWEHVQLSGWVNAGISIGLLLALLVWKPALPKRGARKTLLWVGIAIAVGLLWSVVAGYLIHLQRGAQSLVGMALPQMIFRAFVAIFIQLGNAATIEEPLFRGFLWGFLKERHWKEKWIWLFQALLFMLGHIYYLGSANYSFFLVVPLGALLLGWMAWRSRSIGTSMIVHGIGNSLAGNLFSFLRW
;
A
#
# COMPACT_ATOMS: atom_id res chain seq x y z
N MET A 1 -17.22 -23.04 -20.01
CA MET A 1 -17.56 -23.10 -18.56
C MET A 1 -16.45 -22.60 -17.63
N ARG A 2 -15.16 -22.95 -17.84
CA ARG A 2 -14.04 -22.55 -16.96
C ARG A 2 -13.91 -21.04 -16.70
N ARG A 3 -14.16 -20.18 -17.70
CA ARG A 3 -14.07 -18.71 -17.56
C ARG A 3 -15.05 -18.14 -16.52
N LYS A 4 -16.33 -18.58 -16.58
CA LYS A 4 -17.38 -18.12 -15.65
C LYS A 4 -17.08 -18.47 -14.18
N ALA A 5 -16.46 -19.63 -13.92
CA ALA A 5 -16.10 -20.03 -12.56
C ALA A 5 -14.93 -19.20 -12.02
N SER A 6 -13.89 -18.97 -12.84
CA SER A 6 -12.75 -18.11 -12.49
C SER A 6 -13.20 -16.67 -12.18
N ASP A 7 -14.14 -16.13 -12.97
CA ASP A 7 -14.68 -14.77 -12.76
C ASP A 7 -15.47 -14.66 -11.44
N ARG A 8 -16.21 -15.70 -11.05
CA ARG A 8 -16.92 -15.75 -9.77
C ARG A 8 -15.95 -15.80 -8.58
N ILE A 9 -14.93 -16.65 -8.65
CA ILE A 9 -13.90 -16.74 -7.61
C ILE A 9 -13.19 -15.40 -7.46
N PHE A 10 -12.78 -14.78 -8.58
CA PHE A 10 -12.16 -13.47 -8.57
C PHE A 10 -13.04 -12.42 -7.88
N LEU A 11 -14.34 -12.38 -8.20
CA LEU A 11 -15.26 -11.43 -7.57
C LEU A 11 -15.40 -11.67 -6.07
N ILE A 12 -15.49 -12.94 -5.64
CA ILE A 12 -15.56 -13.29 -4.21
C ILE A 12 -14.30 -12.81 -3.48
N LEU A 13 -13.11 -13.02 -4.06
CA LEU A 13 -11.85 -12.56 -3.47
C LEU A 13 -11.78 -11.03 -3.41
N LEU A 14 -12.21 -10.33 -4.47
CA LEU A 14 -12.24 -8.87 -4.51
C LEU A 14 -13.21 -8.29 -3.47
N VAL A 15 -14.40 -8.88 -3.33
CA VAL A 15 -15.36 -8.52 -2.27
C VAL A 15 -14.74 -8.82 -0.90
N GLY A 16 -14.06 -9.95 -0.74
CA GLY A 16 -13.31 -10.30 0.48
C GLY A 16 -12.29 -9.22 0.87
N LEU A 17 -11.49 -8.73 -0.09
CA LEU A 17 -10.55 -7.62 0.15
C LEU A 17 -11.26 -6.34 0.63
N LEU A 18 -12.42 -6.01 0.04
CA LEU A 18 -13.22 -4.86 0.47
C LEU A 18 -13.82 -5.09 1.87
N VAL A 19 -14.28 -6.30 2.18
CA VAL A 19 -14.80 -6.65 3.51
C VAL A 19 -13.71 -6.54 4.58
N LEU A 20 -12.50 -7.01 4.27
CA LEU A 20 -11.35 -6.86 5.16
C LEU A 20 -11.02 -5.36 5.37
N ARG A 21 -11.03 -4.57 4.30
CA ARG A 21 -10.68 -3.14 4.39
C ARG A 21 -11.72 -2.29 5.13
N PHE A 22 -13.01 -2.53 4.90
CA PHE A 22 -14.08 -1.68 5.42
C PHE A 22 -14.68 -2.26 6.71
N PRO A 23 -15.54 -3.30 6.68
CA PRO A 23 -16.08 -3.91 7.90
C PRO A 23 -15.03 -4.30 8.95
N VAL A 24 -14.03 -5.11 8.58
CA VAL A 24 -13.11 -5.69 9.57
C VAL A 24 -12.21 -4.63 10.21
N LEU A 25 -11.80 -3.61 9.46
CA LEU A 25 -10.95 -2.55 10.01
C LEU A 25 -11.77 -1.45 10.72
N LEU A 26 -12.92 -1.03 10.17
CA LEU A 26 -13.66 0.13 10.67
C LEU A 26 -14.58 -0.20 11.85
N ILE A 27 -15.27 -1.35 11.83
CA ILE A 27 -16.25 -1.68 12.87
C ILE A 27 -15.59 -1.80 14.26
N PRO A 28 -14.44 -2.50 14.41
CA PRO A 28 -13.71 -2.54 15.68
C PRO A 28 -13.10 -1.19 16.06
N HIS A 29 -12.78 -0.32 15.09
CA HIS A 29 -12.28 1.02 15.39
C HIS A 29 -13.28 1.82 16.25
N TYR A 30 -14.58 1.66 15.97
CA TYR A 30 -15.68 2.29 16.69
C TYR A 30 -16.22 1.46 17.88
N GLY A 31 -15.57 0.34 18.22
CA GLY A 31 -15.97 -0.50 19.36
C GLY A 31 -17.29 -1.26 19.16
N LEU A 32 -17.71 -1.45 17.91
CA LEU A 32 -18.98 -2.12 17.58
C LEU A 32 -18.88 -3.66 17.52
N LEU A 33 -17.68 -4.22 17.66
CA LEU A 33 -17.43 -5.67 17.73
C LEU A 33 -16.61 -6.01 18.97
N PRO A 34 -16.80 -7.21 19.57
CA PRO A 34 -16.04 -7.67 20.73
C PRO A 34 -14.67 -8.23 20.34
N ILE A 35 -13.97 -7.58 19.40
CA ILE A 35 -12.60 -7.91 19.03
C ILE A 35 -11.73 -6.68 19.22
N SER A 36 -10.49 -6.87 19.70
CA SER A 36 -9.55 -5.76 19.86
C SER A 36 -9.15 -5.17 18.50
N LYS A 37 -8.71 -3.91 18.51
CA LYS A 37 -8.25 -3.22 17.29
C LYS A 37 -7.00 -3.91 16.70
N GLU A 38 -6.14 -4.43 17.57
CA GLU A 38 -4.92 -5.13 17.21
C GLU A 38 -5.22 -6.46 16.52
N THR A 39 -6.18 -7.23 17.06
CA THR A 39 -6.63 -8.49 16.44
C THR A 39 -7.29 -8.22 15.09
N ALA A 40 -8.14 -7.20 15.00
CA ALA A 40 -8.77 -6.79 13.75
C ALA A 40 -7.73 -6.37 12.69
N LEU A 41 -6.73 -5.58 13.08
CA LEU A 41 -5.64 -5.17 12.22
C LEU A 41 -4.84 -6.38 11.71
N MET A 42 -4.52 -7.34 12.58
CA MET A 42 -3.82 -8.57 12.19
C MET A 42 -4.62 -9.39 11.15
N PHE A 43 -5.93 -9.55 11.34
CA PHE A 43 -6.79 -10.22 10.35
C PHE A 43 -6.85 -9.45 9.03
N PHE A 44 -6.94 -8.12 9.09
CA PHE A 44 -6.91 -7.27 7.92
C PHE A 44 -5.59 -7.42 7.16
N GLU A 45 -4.44 -7.27 7.81
CA GLU A 45 -3.12 -7.32 7.18
C GLU A 45 -2.86 -8.69 6.53
N ASN A 46 -2.95 -9.76 7.33
CA ASN A 46 -2.66 -11.11 6.86
C ASN A 46 -3.67 -11.60 5.83
N GLY A 47 -4.96 -11.34 6.08
CA GLY A 47 -6.04 -11.72 5.17
C GLY A 47 -5.91 -10.99 3.84
N THR A 48 -5.64 -9.69 3.85
CA THR A 48 -5.55 -8.89 2.62
C THR A 48 -4.35 -9.33 1.78
N TYR A 49 -3.22 -9.57 2.43
CA TYR A 49 -2.02 -10.02 1.73
C TYR A 49 -2.18 -11.44 1.16
N LEU A 50 -2.80 -12.37 1.91
CA LEU A 50 -3.13 -13.71 1.43
C LEU A 50 -4.07 -13.68 0.22
N LEU A 51 -5.18 -12.95 0.31
CA LEU A 51 -6.15 -12.84 -0.78
C LEU A 51 -5.50 -12.18 -2.01
N THR A 52 -4.64 -11.18 -1.80
CA THR A 52 -3.85 -10.55 -2.87
C THR A 52 -2.95 -11.57 -3.56
N ALA A 53 -2.21 -12.39 -2.81
CA ALA A 53 -1.36 -13.43 -3.38
C ALA A 53 -2.18 -14.45 -4.20
N ILE A 54 -3.32 -14.91 -3.68
CA ILE A 54 -4.24 -15.80 -4.40
C ILE A 54 -4.74 -15.15 -5.69
N MET A 55 -5.11 -13.87 -5.66
CA MET A 55 -5.57 -13.14 -6.85
C MET A 55 -4.46 -12.96 -7.90
N VAL A 56 -3.22 -12.71 -7.47
CA VAL A 56 -2.05 -12.67 -8.37
C VAL A 56 -1.89 -14.01 -9.09
N LEU A 57 -2.01 -15.12 -8.37
CA LEU A 57 -1.90 -16.47 -8.94
C LEU A 57 -3.08 -16.83 -9.86
N LEU A 58 -4.28 -16.39 -9.50
CA LEU A 58 -5.51 -16.60 -10.28
C LEU A 58 -5.49 -15.82 -11.59
N LYS A 59 -4.96 -14.60 -11.59
CA LYS A 59 -4.89 -13.69 -12.75
C LYS A 59 -3.49 -13.58 -13.36
N ARG A 60 -2.63 -14.56 -13.11
CA ARG A 60 -1.21 -14.57 -13.49
C ARG A 60 -0.94 -14.29 -14.98
N ASP A 61 -1.85 -14.71 -15.86
CA ASP A 61 -1.72 -14.54 -17.32
C ASP A 61 -2.33 -13.22 -17.84
N ALA A 62 -2.94 -12.43 -16.96
CA ALA A 62 -3.60 -11.17 -17.26
C ALA A 62 -3.17 -10.03 -16.29
N LEU A 63 -2.04 -10.18 -15.59
CA LEU A 63 -1.56 -9.21 -14.59
C LEU A 63 -1.36 -7.79 -15.17
N ALA A 64 -1.09 -7.70 -16.47
CA ALA A 64 -0.99 -6.44 -17.20
C ALA A 64 -2.27 -5.59 -17.11
N ASP A 65 -3.45 -6.23 -17.12
CA ASP A 65 -4.75 -5.56 -17.08
C ASP A 65 -5.02 -4.92 -15.71
N TYR A 66 -4.31 -5.40 -14.68
CA TYR A 66 -4.36 -4.94 -13.30
C TYR A 66 -3.13 -4.09 -12.93
N HIS A 67 -2.38 -3.57 -13.91
CA HIS A 67 -1.16 -2.75 -13.68
C HIS A 67 -0.11 -3.46 -12.80
N ILE A 68 -0.08 -4.79 -12.80
CA ILE A 68 0.91 -5.58 -12.07
C ILE A 68 1.98 -6.03 -13.08
N ASP A 69 3.12 -5.35 -13.05
CA ASP A 69 4.29 -5.71 -13.85
C ASP A 69 5.36 -6.43 -13.01
N ARG A 70 6.50 -6.76 -13.64
CA ARG A 70 7.62 -7.43 -12.96
C ARG A 70 8.08 -6.68 -11.72
N PHE A 71 8.13 -5.35 -11.80
CA PHE A 71 8.60 -4.52 -10.71
C PHE A 71 7.62 -4.57 -9.53
N ALA A 72 6.31 -4.46 -9.80
CA ALA A 72 5.28 -4.65 -8.79
C ALA A 72 5.39 -6.03 -8.10
N LEU A 73 5.59 -7.11 -8.86
CA LEU A 73 5.74 -8.44 -8.27
C LEU A 73 6.98 -8.57 -7.39
N VAL A 74 8.12 -7.99 -7.81
CA VAL A 74 9.33 -7.95 -6.97
C VAL A 74 9.04 -7.26 -5.64
N LEU A 75 8.38 -6.09 -5.67
CA LEU A 75 8.00 -5.40 -4.45
C LEU A 75 7.02 -6.22 -3.61
N LEU A 76 6.01 -6.83 -4.22
CA LEU A 76 5.05 -7.66 -3.49
C LEU A 76 5.76 -8.83 -2.80
N THR A 77 6.73 -9.48 -3.43
CA THR A 77 7.43 -10.63 -2.81
C THR A 77 8.49 -10.24 -1.78
N LEU A 78 9.22 -9.14 -2.01
CA LEU A 78 10.38 -8.76 -1.19
C LEU A 78 10.05 -7.77 -0.08
N ALA A 79 9.05 -6.90 -0.25
CA ALA A 79 8.74 -5.88 0.74
C ALA A 79 8.30 -6.44 2.11
N PRO A 80 7.52 -7.55 2.21
CA PRO A 80 7.22 -8.16 3.51
C PRO A 80 8.45 -8.73 4.24
N ILE A 81 9.44 -9.23 3.49
CA ILE A 81 10.73 -9.65 4.05
C ILE A 81 11.51 -8.42 4.54
N GLY A 82 11.51 -7.35 3.73
CA GLY A 82 12.09 -6.06 4.09
C GLY A 82 11.46 -5.43 5.34
N LEU A 83 10.14 -5.59 5.53
CA LEU A 83 9.42 -5.20 6.74
C LEU A 83 9.99 -5.91 7.98
N CYS A 84 10.11 -7.25 7.94
CA CYS A 84 10.64 -8.02 9.07
C CYS A 84 12.08 -7.59 9.42
N LEU A 85 12.93 -7.43 8.41
CA LEU A 85 14.30 -6.96 8.59
C LEU A 85 14.33 -5.54 9.19
N SER A 86 13.42 -4.67 8.74
CA SER A 86 13.32 -3.28 9.21
C SER A 86 12.86 -3.19 10.66
N GLU A 87 11.91 -4.02 11.07
CA GLU A 87 11.49 -4.11 12.48
C GLU A 87 12.62 -4.63 13.36
N TYR A 88 13.33 -5.67 12.91
CA TYR A 88 14.52 -6.18 13.58
C TYR A 88 15.59 -5.09 13.77
N LEU A 89 15.92 -4.35 12.71
CA LEU A 89 16.95 -3.30 12.76
C LEU A 89 16.59 -2.15 13.71
N LEU A 90 15.31 -1.87 13.92
CA LEU A 90 14.87 -0.80 14.82
C LEU A 90 14.70 -1.24 16.26
N ARG A 91 14.30 -2.50 16.50
CA ARG A 91 13.77 -2.92 17.80
C ARG A 91 14.29 -4.26 18.30
N GLY A 92 14.88 -5.12 17.46
CA GLY A 92 15.22 -6.50 17.83
C GLY A 92 14.19 -7.54 17.37
N TRP A 93 14.53 -8.82 17.51
CA TRP A 93 13.72 -9.94 16.98
C TRP A 93 12.42 -10.16 17.75
N GLU A 94 12.45 -9.89 19.06
CA GLU A 94 11.34 -9.98 19.99
C GLU A 94 10.21 -8.98 19.69
N HIS A 95 10.48 -8.00 18.82
CA HIS A 95 9.54 -6.95 18.45
C HIS A 95 9.04 -7.04 17.00
N VAL A 96 9.47 -8.06 16.24
CA VAL A 96 8.92 -8.32 14.90
C VAL A 96 7.50 -8.85 15.04
N GLN A 97 6.54 -8.18 14.39
CA GLN A 97 5.14 -8.53 14.54
C GLN A 97 4.83 -9.88 13.89
N LEU A 98 3.91 -10.64 14.50
CA LEU A 98 3.45 -11.92 13.93
C LEU A 98 2.90 -11.76 12.50
N SER A 99 2.21 -10.65 12.21
CA SER A 99 1.74 -10.36 10.85
C SER A 99 2.88 -10.20 9.85
N GLY A 100 4.00 -9.60 10.26
CA GLY A 100 5.23 -9.54 9.46
C GLY A 100 5.70 -10.93 9.03
N TRP A 101 5.83 -11.86 9.99
CA TRP A 101 6.25 -13.23 9.72
C TRP A 101 5.29 -14.01 8.83
N VAL A 102 3.98 -13.89 9.10
CA VAL A 102 2.94 -14.52 8.28
C VAL A 102 3.00 -14.00 6.84
N ASN A 103 3.08 -12.69 6.65
CA ASN A 103 3.17 -12.08 5.33
C ASN A 103 4.46 -12.44 4.60
N ALA A 104 5.60 -12.54 5.30
CA ALA A 104 6.84 -13.04 4.71
C ALA A 104 6.71 -14.51 4.25
N GLY A 105 6.05 -15.37 5.04
CA GLY A 105 5.75 -16.75 4.64
C GLY A 105 4.89 -16.81 3.38
N ILE A 106 3.83 -16.01 3.32
CA ILE A 106 2.97 -15.90 2.12
C ILE A 106 3.76 -15.36 0.93
N SER A 107 4.64 -14.38 1.12
CA SER A 107 5.42 -13.75 0.05
C SER A 107 6.44 -14.72 -0.56
N ILE A 108 7.07 -15.56 0.26
CA ILE A 108 7.93 -16.65 -0.17
C ILE A 108 7.13 -17.69 -0.97
N GLY A 109 5.97 -18.12 -0.46
CA GLY A 109 5.09 -19.05 -1.17
C GLY A 109 4.66 -18.51 -2.54
N LEU A 110 4.30 -17.22 -2.60
CA LEU A 110 3.98 -16.53 -3.84
C LEU A 110 5.17 -16.50 -4.80
N LEU A 111 6.37 -16.16 -4.32
CA LEU A 111 7.58 -16.14 -5.14
C LEU A 111 7.87 -17.52 -5.76
N LEU A 112 7.81 -18.59 -4.96
CA LEU A 112 8.01 -19.95 -5.43
C LEU A 112 6.99 -20.34 -6.50
N ALA A 113 5.71 -20.03 -6.27
CA ALA A 113 4.65 -20.28 -7.25
C ALA A 113 4.87 -19.52 -8.57
N LEU A 114 5.32 -18.26 -8.50
CA LEU A 114 5.63 -17.44 -9.69
C LEU A 114 6.85 -17.98 -10.46
N LEU A 115 7.86 -18.51 -9.78
CA LEU A 115 9.04 -19.13 -10.41
C LEU A 115 8.66 -20.41 -11.17
N VAL A 116 7.73 -21.20 -10.62
CA VAL A 116 7.24 -22.44 -11.24
C VAL A 116 6.32 -22.13 -12.43
N TRP A 117 5.33 -21.25 -12.25
CA TRP A 117 4.29 -21.02 -13.26
C TRP A 117 4.63 -19.96 -14.31
N LYS A 118 5.64 -19.11 -14.06
CA LYS A 118 6.17 -18.13 -15.03
C LYS A 118 5.07 -17.29 -15.72
N PRO A 119 4.40 -16.38 -14.98
CA PRO A 119 3.33 -15.55 -15.52
C PRO A 119 3.72 -14.78 -16.78
N ALA A 120 2.73 -14.53 -17.65
CA ALA A 120 2.87 -13.62 -18.77
C ALA A 120 2.92 -12.16 -18.27
N LEU A 121 4.13 -11.64 -18.09
CA LEU A 121 4.34 -10.28 -17.58
C LEU A 121 4.59 -9.27 -18.70
N PRO A 122 4.08 -8.02 -18.57
CA PRO A 122 4.40 -6.96 -19.50
C PRO A 122 5.92 -6.81 -19.66
N LYS A 123 6.41 -6.89 -20.90
CA LYS A 123 7.81 -6.59 -21.20
C LYS A 123 7.99 -5.08 -21.16
N ARG A 124 8.58 -4.59 -20.08
CA ARG A 124 9.04 -3.21 -19.96
C ARG A 124 10.55 -3.18 -20.02
N GLY A 125 11.08 -2.28 -20.83
CA GLY A 125 12.53 -2.03 -20.85
C GLY A 125 12.98 -1.50 -19.50
N ALA A 126 14.11 -2.01 -18.99
CA ALA A 126 14.68 -1.62 -17.71
C ALA A 126 14.83 -0.09 -17.57
N ARG A 127 15.22 0.60 -18.65
CA ARG A 127 15.32 2.07 -18.70
C ARG A 127 13.99 2.78 -18.38
N LYS A 128 12.87 2.28 -18.92
CA LYS A 128 11.55 2.87 -18.67
C LYS A 128 11.11 2.61 -17.23
N THR A 129 11.38 1.41 -16.71
CA THR A 129 11.13 1.09 -15.30
C THR A 129 11.93 2.00 -14.37
N LEU A 130 13.24 2.12 -14.60
CA LEU A 130 14.13 2.99 -13.81
C LEU A 130 13.71 4.46 -13.86
N LEU A 131 13.31 4.96 -15.04
CA LEU A 131 12.76 6.31 -15.18
C LEU A 131 11.55 6.51 -14.26
N TRP A 132 10.58 5.59 -14.32
CA TRP A 132 9.38 5.68 -13.50
C TRP A 132 9.63 5.48 -12.01
N VAL A 133 10.63 4.67 -11.63
CA VAL A 133 11.10 4.56 -10.24
C VAL A 133 11.68 5.89 -9.77
N GLY A 134 12.53 6.53 -10.58
CA GLY A 134 13.09 7.86 -10.26
C GLY A 134 11.99 8.92 -10.11
N ILE A 135 11.01 8.93 -11.02
CA ILE A 135 9.83 9.82 -10.92
C ILE A 135 9.04 9.52 -9.64
N ALA A 136 8.80 8.25 -9.32
CA ALA A 136 8.07 7.86 -8.11
C ALA A 136 8.78 8.30 -6.83
N ILE A 137 10.11 8.20 -6.77
CA ILE A 137 10.89 8.69 -5.62
C ILE A 137 10.76 10.21 -5.51
N ALA A 138 10.97 10.95 -6.59
CA ALA A 138 10.86 12.41 -6.59
C ALA A 138 9.45 12.88 -6.18
N VAL A 139 8.40 12.27 -6.75
CA VAL A 139 7.01 12.55 -6.41
C VAL A 139 6.71 12.20 -4.95
N GLY A 140 7.19 11.06 -4.45
CA GLY A 140 7.04 10.65 -3.06
C GLY A 140 7.66 11.67 -2.10
N LEU A 141 8.89 12.13 -2.37
CA LEU A 141 9.57 13.14 -1.56
C LEU A 141 8.82 14.48 -1.55
N LEU A 142 8.41 14.96 -2.73
CA LEU A 142 7.61 16.19 -2.85
C LEU A 142 6.28 16.07 -2.11
N TRP A 143 5.61 14.93 -2.24
CA TRP A 143 4.37 14.66 -1.54
C TRP A 143 4.56 14.64 -0.02
N SER A 144 5.66 14.06 0.48
CA SER A 144 5.97 14.08 1.92
C SER A 144 6.14 15.48 2.48
N VAL A 145 6.67 16.44 1.70
CA VAL A 145 6.73 17.86 2.08
C VAL A 145 5.31 18.44 2.19
N VAL A 146 4.48 18.25 1.17
CA VAL A 146 3.11 18.80 1.16
C VAL A 146 2.25 18.17 2.27
N ALA A 147 2.23 16.84 2.36
CA ALA A 147 1.48 16.11 3.36
C ALA A 147 1.98 16.41 4.77
N GLY A 148 3.30 16.48 4.97
CA GLY A 148 3.87 16.80 6.27
C GLY A 148 3.51 18.21 6.74
N TYR A 149 3.44 19.19 5.83
CA TYR A 149 3.01 20.54 6.18
C TYR A 149 1.55 20.54 6.66
N LEU A 150 0.66 19.84 5.94
CA LEU A 150 -0.74 19.72 6.33
C LEU A 150 -0.93 18.98 7.66
N ILE A 151 -0.15 17.92 7.90
CA ILE A 151 -0.15 17.19 9.18
C ILE A 151 0.36 18.08 10.32
N HIS A 152 1.38 18.90 10.05
CA HIS A 152 1.92 19.86 11.02
C HIS A 152 0.87 20.91 11.42
N LEU A 153 0.11 21.47 10.46
CA LEU A 153 -0.99 22.40 10.76
C LEU A 153 -2.04 21.77 11.69
N GLN A 154 -2.24 20.45 11.60
CA GLN A 154 -3.21 19.73 12.42
C GLN A 154 -2.71 19.42 13.83
N ARG A 155 -1.44 19.00 13.98
CA ARG A 155 -0.89 18.52 15.26
C ARG A 155 -0.16 19.61 16.06
N GLY A 156 0.06 20.78 15.46
CA GLY A 156 0.98 21.77 15.98
C GLY A 156 2.44 21.31 15.89
N ALA A 157 3.35 22.13 16.40
CA ALA A 157 4.77 21.79 16.44
C ALA A 157 5.05 20.73 17.52
N GLN A 158 5.18 19.47 17.13
CA GLN A 158 5.83 18.46 17.96
C GLN A 158 7.33 18.51 17.70
N SER A 159 8.10 18.78 18.75
CA SER A 159 9.55 18.83 18.67
C SER A 159 10.15 17.44 18.90
N LEU A 160 10.88 16.91 17.91
CA LEU A 160 11.77 15.76 18.10
C LEU A 160 13.07 16.23 18.78
N VAL A 161 12.94 16.87 19.95
CA VAL A 161 14.11 17.35 20.70
C VAL A 161 14.95 16.15 21.13
N GLY A 162 16.22 16.13 20.73
CA GLY A 162 17.23 15.26 21.34
C GLY A 162 17.66 14.03 20.53
N MET A 163 17.18 13.81 19.29
CA MET A 163 17.76 12.78 18.42
C MET A 163 18.86 13.37 17.53
N ALA A 164 19.99 12.67 17.40
CA ALA A 164 21.05 13.06 16.48
C ALA A 164 20.67 12.75 15.02
N LEU A 165 21.12 13.62 14.09
CA LEU A 165 20.75 13.58 12.68
C LEU A 165 20.97 12.21 12.00
N PRO A 166 22.10 11.48 12.22
CA PRO A 166 22.29 10.17 11.61
C PRO A 166 21.22 9.15 12.01
N GLN A 167 20.83 9.11 13.29
CA GLN A 167 19.79 8.23 13.81
C GLN A 167 18.43 8.56 13.20
N MET A 168 18.15 9.85 12.99
CA MET A 168 16.92 10.32 12.36
C MET A 168 16.84 9.89 10.90
N ILE A 169 17.92 10.09 10.13
CA ILE A 169 18.02 9.65 8.72
C ILE A 169 17.85 8.13 8.63
N PHE A 170 18.52 7.39 9.51
CA PHE A 170 18.41 5.93 9.56
C PHE A 170 16.95 5.48 9.82
N ARG A 171 16.29 6.05 10.84
CA ARG A 171 14.88 5.72 11.14
C ARG A 171 13.95 6.07 9.99
N ALA A 172 14.13 7.24 9.36
CA ALA A 172 13.35 7.66 8.21
C ALA A 172 13.51 6.69 7.03
N PHE A 173 14.74 6.26 6.74
CA PHE A 173 15.03 5.29 5.69
C PHE A 173 14.39 3.93 5.98
N VAL A 174 14.55 3.40 7.20
CA VAL A 174 13.97 2.10 7.58
C VAL A 174 12.43 2.15 7.58
N ALA A 175 11.84 3.27 7.99
CA ALA A 175 10.38 3.46 7.94
C ALA A 175 9.80 3.29 6.54
N ILE A 176 10.54 3.67 5.48
CA ILE A 176 10.12 3.47 4.08
C ILE A 176 9.85 2.00 3.80
N PHE A 177 10.72 1.11 4.25
CA PHE A 177 10.55 -0.33 4.03
C PHE A 177 9.41 -0.91 4.88
N ILE A 178 9.20 -0.39 6.09
CA ILE A 178 8.04 -0.76 6.92
C ILE A 178 6.74 -0.39 6.21
N GLN A 179 6.61 0.85 5.74
CA GLN A 179 5.41 1.31 5.03
C GLN A 179 5.23 0.62 3.67
N LEU A 180 6.34 0.31 3.00
CA LEU A 180 6.32 -0.42 1.73
C LEU A 180 5.84 -1.86 1.92
N GLY A 181 6.30 -2.56 2.97
CA GLY A 181 5.95 -3.95 3.25
C GLY A 181 4.63 -4.14 3.99
N ASN A 182 4.06 -3.08 4.57
CA ASN A 182 2.76 -3.06 5.22
C ASN A 182 1.71 -2.33 4.34
N ALA A 183 1.50 -1.03 4.56
CA ALA A 183 0.39 -0.29 3.92
C ALA A 183 0.39 -0.40 2.38
N ALA A 184 1.55 -0.27 1.73
CA ALA A 184 1.62 -0.25 0.28
C ALA A 184 1.32 -1.62 -0.36
N THR A 185 1.83 -2.73 0.18
CA THR A 185 1.56 -4.10 -0.31
C THR A 185 0.13 -4.55 -0.06
N ILE A 186 -0.55 -3.97 0.94
CA ILE A 186 -1.93 -4.29 1.29
C ILE A 186 -2.92 -3.48 0.45
N GLU A 187 -2.68 -2.17 0.30
CA GLU A 187 -3.67 -1.27 -0.27
C GLU A 187 -3.52 -1.09 -1.79
N GLU A 188 -2.29 -1.02 -2.31
CA GLU A 188 -2.08 -0.74 -3.74
C GLU A 188 -2.60 -1.86 -4.66
N PRO A 189 -2.38 -3.16 -4.36
CA PRO A 189 -2.95 -4.24 -5.18
C PRO A 189 -4.48 -4.24 -5.19
N LEU A 190 -5.13 -3.93 -4.06
CA LEU A 190 -6.59 -3.83 -4.00
C LEU A 190 -7.08 -2.68 -4.89
N PHE A 191 -6.64 -1.45 -4.60
CA PHE A 191 -7.18 -0.27 -5.28
C PHE A 191 -6.62 -0.13 -6.69
N ARG A 192 -5.30 0.05 -6.83
CA ARG A 192 -4.69 0.43 -8.12
C ARG A 192 -4.49 -0.78 -9.03
N GLY A 193 -4.61 -1.99 -8.48
CA GLY A 193 -4.54 -3.24 -9.23
C GLY A 193 -5.90 -3.82 -9.56
N PHE A 194 -6.38 -4.71 -8.70
CA PHE A 194 -7.52 -5.59 -8.98
C PHE A 194 -8.85 -4.85 -9.12
N LEU A 195 -9.15 -3.90 -8.24
CA LEU A 195 -10.37 -3.09 -8.36
C LEU A 195 -10.33 -2.22 -9.62
N TRP A 196 -9.16 -1.66 -9.95
CA TRP A 196 -8.99 -0.87 -11.17
C TRP A 196 -9.28 -1.72 -12.42
N GLY A 197 -8.62 -2.88 -12.54
CA GLY A 197 -8.82 -3.78 -13.68
C GLY A 197 -10.26 -4.28 -13.77
N PHE A 198 -10.87 -4.64 -12.65
CA PHE A 198 -12.28 -5.07 -12.61
C PHE A 198 -13.25 -3.99 -13.14
N LEU A 199 -13.11 -2.74 -12.69
CA LEU A 199 -13.96 -1.64 -13.15
C LEU A 199 -13.72 -1.35 -14.64
N LYS A 200 -12.47 -1.42 -15.09
CA LYS A 200 -12.10 -1.25 -16.50
C LYS A 200 -12.70 -2.34 -17.40
N GLU A 201 -12.70 -3.59 -16.96
CA GLU A 201 -13.37 -4.71 -17.66
C GLU A 201 -14.89 -4.47 -17.81
N ARG A 202 -15.50 -3.65 -16.95
CA ARG A 202 -16.90 -3.21 -17.06
C ARG A 202 -17.08 -1.86 -17.75
N HIS A 203 -16.11 -1.50 -18.58
CA HIS A 203 -16.14 -0.32 -19.44
C HIS A 203 -16.21 1.02 -18.70
N TRP A 204 -15.84 1.07 -17.42
CA TRP A 204 -15.66 2.34 -16.73
C TRP A 204 -14.50 3.11 -17.37
N LYS A 205 -14.70 4.42 -17.61
CA LYS A 205 -13.62 5.28 -18.12
C LYS A 205 -12.56 5.43 -17.02
N GLU A 206 -11.29 5.35 -17.41
CA GLU A 206 -10.16 5.36 -16.44
C GLU A 206 -10.17 6.60 -15.53
N LYS A 207 -10.58 7.78 -16.03
CA LYS A 207 -10.74 8.99 -15.21
C LYS A 207 -11.79 8.84 -14.09
N TRP A 208 -12.86 8.09 -14.34
CA TRP A 208 -13.91 7.84 -13.34
C TRP A 208 -13.48 6.79 -12.33
N ILE A 209 -12.73 5.77 -12.76
CA ILE A 209 -12.11 4.79 -11.87
C ILE A 209 -11.17 5.51 -10.89
N TRP A 210 -10.33 6.40 -11.41
CA TRP A 210 -9.39 7.19 -10.62
C TRP A 210 -10.08 8.03 -9.52
N LEU A 211 -11.12 8.79 -9.88
CA LEU A 211 -11.88 9.61 -8.92
C LEU A 211 -12.66 8.75 -7.92
N PHE A 212 -13.32 7.68 -8.39
CA PHE A 212 -14.06 6.76 -7.54
C PHE A 212 -13.16 6.09 -6.51
N GLN A 213 -11.96 5.66 -6.91
CA GLN A 213 -11.01 5.05 -5.99
C GLN A 213 -10.44 6.04 -4.99
N ALA A 214 -10.23 7.30 -5.37
CA ALA A 214 -9.83 8.33 -4.42
C ALA A 214 -10.89 8.55 -3.33
N LEU A 215 -12.17 8.61 -3.72
CA LEU A 215 -13.29 8.68 -2.78
C LEU A 215 -13.36 7.44 -1.88
N LEU A 216 -13.30 6.24 -2.47
CA LEU A 216 -13.38 4.99 -1.74
C LEU A 216 -12.20 4.83 -0.75
N PHE A 217 -11.00 5.26 -1.15
CA PHE A 217 -9.82 5.28 -0.30
C PHE A 217 -9.96 6.26 0.87
N MET A 218 -10.52 7.45 0.63
CA MET A 218 -10.88 8.41 1.67
C MET A 218 -11.88 7.82 2.67
N LEU A 219 -12.94 7.17 2.19
CA LEU A 219 -13.92 6.49 3.04
C LEU A 219 -13.29 5.35 3.86
N GLY A 220 -12.26 4.69 3.33
CA GLY A 220 -11.49 3.68 4.09
C GLY A 220 -10.71 4.26 5.26
N HIS A 221 -10.60 5.59 5.34
CA HIS A 221 -9.95 6.34 6.41
C HIS A 221 -10.94 7.21 7.18
N ILE A 222 -12.24 6.85 7.20
CA ILE A 222 -13.28 7.60 7.91
C ILE A 222 -12.99 7.80 9.40
N TYR A 223 -12.15 6.97 10.00
CA TYR A 223 -11.69 7.12 11.39
C TYR A 223 -10.84 8.38 11.64
N TYR A 224 -10.35 9.05 10.59
CA TYR A 224 -9.73 10.37 10.69
C TYR A 224 -10.74 11.52 10.77
N LEU A 225 -12.01 11.29 10.46
CA LEU A 225 -13.03 12.31 10.57
C LEU A 225 -13.23 12.70 12.05
N GLY A 226 -13.10 13.99 12.36
CA GLY A 226 -13.22 14.52 13.71
C GLY A 226 -11.95 14.46 14.55
N SER A 227 -11.04 13.51 14.29
CA SER A 227 -9.75 13.37 15.00
C SER A 227 -8.57 13.98 14.24
N ALA A 228 -8.64 13.95 12.91
CA ALA A 228 -7.56 14.32 12.01
C ALA A 228 -8.12 14.94 10.71
N ASN A 229 -8.83 16.06 10.84
CA ASN A 229 -9.60 16.66 9.74
C ASN A 229 -8.74 17.04 8.51
N TYR A 230 -7.55 17.62 8.69
CA TYR A 230 -6.67 17.92 7.55
C TYR A 230 -6.23 16.62 6.86
N SER A 231 -5.93 15.59 7.64
CA SER A 231 -5.61 14.28 7.07
C SER A 231 -6.79 13.71 6.28
N PHE A 232 -8.00 13.74 6.84
CA PHE A 232 -9.20 13.20 6.21
C PHE A 232 -9.62 13.96 4.94
N PHE A 233 -9.70 15.29 5.00
CA PHE A 233 -10.23 16.10 3.91
C PHE A 233 -9.20 16.48 2.84
N LEU A 234 -7.90 16.48 3.18
CA LEU A 234 -6.85 16.92 2.25
C LEU A 234 -5.82 15.82 2.00
N VAL A 235 -5.12 15.34 3.03
CA VAL A 235 -3.96 14.44 2.83
C VAL A 235 -4.38 13.12 2.18
N VAL A 236 -5.39 12.45 2.71
CA VAL A 236 -5.85 11.15 2.20
C VAL A 236 -6.40 11.25 0.78
N PRO A 237 -7.36 12.13 0.43
CA PRO A 237 -7.91 12.19 -0.92
C PRO A 237 -6.88 12.68 -1.95
N LEU A 238 -6.05 13.69 -1.63
CA LEU A 238 -5.00 14.15 -2.54
C LEU A 238 -3.92 13.07 -2.74
N GLY A 239 -3.52 12.40 -1.67
CA GLY A 239 -2.62 11.25 -1.75
C GLY A 239 -3.21 10.13 -2.60
N ALA A 240 -4.49 9.80 -2.42
CA ALA A 240 -5.16 8.77 -3.20
C ALA A 240 -5.24 9.12 -4.71
N LEU A 241 -5.48 10.39 -5.04
CA LEU A 241 -5.41 10.89 -6.40
C LEU A 241 -4.00 10.76 -6.95
N LEU A 242 -2.97 11.15 -6.19
CA LEU A 242 -1.57 11.04 -6.60
C LEU A 242 -1.16 9.58 -6.87
N LEU A 243 -1.47 8.67 -5.96
CA LEU A 243 -1.18 7.24 -6.07
C LEU A 243 -1.89 6.62 -7.27
N GLY A 244 -3.17 6.96 -7.47
CA GLY A 244 -3.93 6.53 -8.64
C GLY A 244 -3.36 7.08 -9.95
N TRP A 245 -2.90 8.34 -9.98
CA TRP A 245 -2.26 8.93 -11.15
C TRP A 245 -0.93 8.25 -11.46
N MET A 246 -0.11 7.96 -10.45
CA MET A 246 1.15 7.24 -10.60
C MET A 246 0.95 5.87 -11.22
N ALA A 247 0.06 5.04 -10.66
CA ALA A 247 -0.26 3.74 -11.21
C ALA A 247 -0.86 3.85 -12.63
N TRP A 248 -1.74 4.82 -12.87
CA TRP A 248 -2.37 5.02 -14.18
C TRP A 248 -1.36 5.39 -15.27
N ARG A 249 -0.48 6.36 -15.01
CA ARG A 249 0.50 6.83 -16.00
C ARG A 249 1.64 5.85 -16.18
N SER A 250 2.12 5.30 -15.09
CA SER A 250 3.18 4.33 -15.14
C SER A 250 2.69 2.96 -15.57
N ARG A 251 1.39 2.61 -15.51
CA ARG A 251 0.84 1.24 -15.63
C ARG A 251 1.56 0.21 -14.75
N SER A 252 1.99 0.62 -13.56
CA SER A 252 2.60 -0.23 -12.55
C SER A 252 2.17 0.22 -11.16
N ILE A 253 1.53 -0.67 -10.40
CA ILE A 253 1.30 -0.43 -8.97
C ILE A 253 2.61 -0.31 -8.18
N GLY A 254 3.72 -0.86 -8.69
CA GLY A 254 5.01 -0.74 -8.00
C GLY A 254 5.47 0.71 -7.84
N THR A 255 5.15 1.57 -8.81
CA THR A 255 5.46 3.00 -8.70
C THR A 255 4.59 3.73 -7.67
N SER A 256 3.31 3.35 -7.54
CA SER A 256 2.45 3.93 -6.50
C SER A 256 2.84 3.38 -5.13
N MET A 257 3.26 2.12 -5.02
CA MET A 257 3.81 1.55 -3.79
C MET A 257 5.04 2.32 -3.27
N ILE A 258 5.97 2.73 -4.14
CA ILE A 258 7.10 3.59 -3.75
C ILE A 258 6.59 4.93 -3.20
N VAL A 259 5.71 5.61 -3.94
CA VAL A 259 5.19 6.94 -3.54
C VAL A 259 4.45 6.82 -2.21
N HIS A 260 3.66 5.77 -2.03
CA HIS A 260 2.92 5.45 -0.81
C HIS A 260 3.89 5.23 0.36
N GLY A 261 4.88 4.35 0.19
CA GLY A 261 5.88 4.05 1.22
C GLY A 261 6.65 5.29 1.67
N ILE A 262 7.15 6.10 0.73
CA ILE A 262 7.88 7.35 1.02
C ILE A 262 6.95 8.37 1.68
N GLY A 263 5.75 8.55 1.14
CA GLY A 263 4.72 9.45 1.64
C GLY A 263 4.39 9.20 3.12
N ASN A 264 3.99 7.98 3.44
CA ASN A 264 3.59 7.61 4.79
C ASN A 264 4.76 7.67 5.78
N SER A 265 5.98 7.35 5.33
CA SER A 265 7.15 7.28 6.23
C SER A 265 7.68 8.65 6.60
N LEU A 266 7.67 9.59 5.65
CA LEU A 266 8.32 10.88 5.83
C LEU A 266 7.34 11.99 6.20
N ALA A 267 6.08 11.95 5.75
CA ALA A 267 5.14 13.06 5.98
C ALA A 267 4.98 13.41 7.46
N GLY A 268 4.87 12.41 8.35
CA GLY A 268 4.75 12.67 9.79
C GLY A 268 6.03 13.17 10.47
N ASN A 269 7.20 12.93 9.86
CA ASN A 269 8.51 13.18 10.46
C ASN A 269 9.25 14.38 9.85
N LEU A 270 8.83 14.87 8.67
CA LEU A 270 9.60 15.85 7.91
C LEU A 270 9.70 17.21 8.60
N PHE A 271 8.60 17.70 9.18
CA PHE A 271 8.55 19.03 9.79
C PHE A 271 9.09 19.08 11.21
N SER A 272 9.30 17.92 11.83
CA SER A 272 10.15 17.83 13.02
C SER A 272 11.64 18.05 12.71
N PHE A 273 12.05 18.07 11.43
CA PHE A 273 13.44 18.32 11.01
C PHE A 273 13.76 19.80 10.76
N LEU A 274 12.77 20.64 10.46
CA LEU A 274 12.96 22.02 10.00
C LEU A 274 12.96 23.07 11.12
N ARG A 275 12.85 22.63 12.38
CA ARG A 275 13.08 23.47 13.56
C ARG A 275 14.43 23.10 14.18
N TRP A 276 15.50 23.61 13.55
CA TRP A 276 16.76 23.91 14.20
C TRP A 276 16.86 25.42 14.35
#